data_AF-A0A920I7F3-F1
#
_entry.id   AF-A0A920I7F3-F1
#
_cell.length_a   1.000
_cell.length_b   1.000
_cell.length_c   1.000
_cell.angle_alpha   90.00
_cell.angle_beta   90.00
_cell.angle_gamma   90.00
#
_symmetry.space_group_name_H-M   'P 1'
#
loop_
_entity.id
_entity.type
_entity.pdbx_description
1 polymer ?
#
loop_
_entity_poly.entity_id
_entity_poly.type
_entity_poly.pdbx_seq_one_letter_code
_entity_poly.pdbx_strand_id
1 'polypeptide(L)'
;MTQARLPDLDLSTFSEKQAEVYKTIENGPRGRVAGPLRIWMRNPELAEHAQALGQYARFDSCLPPRLSELAILVTARYWSAQFEWVHHVPSARKAEIADDIINAISYAKGHILVTLLCRLFLTTVPNYIEINLFQTIIMKCNFMPWNRRCY
;
A
#
# COMPACT_ATOMS: atom_id res chain seq x y z
N MET A 1 21.47 15.14 -5.88
CA MET A 1 20.28 14.28 -6.06
C MET A 1 20.77 12.85 -6.13
N THR A 2 20.31 11.97 -5.22
CA THR A 2 20.68 10.55 -5.23
C THR A 2 20.13 9.89 -6.49
N GLN A 3 20.99 9.24 -7.26
CA GLN A 3 20.60 8.54 -8.48
C GLN A 3 19.63 7.40 -8.15
N ALA A 4 18.55 7.27 -8.92
CA ALA A 4 17.62 6.16 -8.78
C ALA A 4 18.36 4.83 -9.03
N ARG A 5 18.07 3.81 -8.22
CA ARG A 5 18.71 2.48 -8.32
C ARG A 5 18.45 1.79 -9.67
N LEU A 6 17.31 2.08 -10.28
CA LEU A 6 16.92 1.56 -11.58
C LEU A 6 16.67 2.74 -12.53
N PRO A 7 16.96 2.60 -13.84
CA PRO A 7 16.66 3.64 -14.82
C PRO A 7 15.15 3.88 -14.89
N ASP A 8 14.73 5.05 -15.39
CA ASP A 8 13.32 5.25 -15.68
C ASP A 8 12.84 4.34 -16.82
N LEU A 9 11.55 4.05 -16.81
CA LEU A 9 10.91 3.30 -17.88
C LEU A 9 10.74 4.20 -19.10
N ASP A 10 11.14 3.71 -20.27
CA ASP A 10 10.81 4.33 -21.55
C ASP A 10 9.56 3.67 -22.12
N LEU A 11 8.44 4.41 -22.06
CA LEU A 11 7.13 3.97 -22.53
C LEU A 11 7.13 3.62 -24.03
N SER A 12 8.02 4.22 -24.83
CA SER A 12 8.11 3.94 -26.28
C SER A 12 8.68 2.56 -26.58
N THR A 13 9.35 1.95 -25.60
CA THR A 13 10.01 0.63 -25.73
C THR A 13 9.21 -0.51 -25.09
N PHE A 14 7.99 -0.23 -24.64
CA PHE A 14 7.17 -1.24 -23.96
C PHE A 14 6.80 -2.39 -24.90
N SER A 15 6.91 -3.61 -24.39
CA SER A 15 6.26 -4.75 -25.02
C SER A 15 4.74 -4.56 -25.02
N GLU A 16 4.04 -5.31 -25.87
CA GLU A 16 2.57 -5.29 -25.95
C GLU A 16 1.93 -5.53 -24.56
N LYS A 17 2.44 -6.53 -23.82
CA LYS A 17 1.94 -6.85 -22.48
C LYS A 17 2.22 -5.73 -21.46
N GLN A 18 3.39 -5.06 -21.54
CA GLN A 18 3.65 -3.90 -20.69
C GLN A 18 2.71 -2.74 -20.99
N ALA A 19 2.47 -2.46 -22.28
CA ALA A 19 1.55 -1.39 -22.70
C ALA A 19 0.11 -1.67 -22.28
N GLU A 20 -0.35 -2.92 -22.40
CA GLU A 20 -1.66 -3.37 -21.93
C GLU A 20 -1.82 -3.13 -20.42
N VAL A 21 -0.91 -3.68 -19.60
CA VAL A 21 -0.99 -3.56 -18.14
C VAL A 21 -0.90 -2.10 -17.69
N TYR A 22 -0.05 -1.30 -18.35
CA TYR A 22 0.06 0.14 -18.08
C TYR A 22 -1.29 0.84 -18.28
N LYS A 23 -1.94 0.61 -19.44
CA LYS A 23 -3.26 1.18 -19.74
C LYS A 23 -4.33 0.70 -18.78
N THR A 24 -4.31 -0.58 -18.38
CA THR A 24 -5.25 -1.10 -17.38
C THR A 24 -5.13 -0.37 -16.05
N ILE A 25 -3.91 -0.08 -15.58
CA ILE A 25 -3.69 0.66 -14.33
C ILE A 25 -4.11 2.13 -14.47
N GLU A 26 -3.76 2.77 -15.59
CA GLU A 26 -4.07 4.17 -15.88
C GLU A 26 -5.58 4.41 -15.99
N ASN A 27 -6.30 3.55 -16.70
CA ASN A 27 -7.75 3.65 -16.87
C ASN A 27 -8.54 3.11 -15.67
N GLY A 28 -7.87 2.40 -14.75
CA GLY A 28 -8.48 1.87 -13.53
C GLY A 28 -8.62 2.90 -12.41
N PRO A 29 -9.18 2.50 -11.25
CA PRO A 29 -9.43 3.41 -10.12
C PRO A 29 -8.16 4.02 -9.50
N ARG A 30 -6.97 3.50 -9.84
CA ARG A 30 -5.68 4.08 -9.45
C ARG A 30 -5.33 5.34 -10.24
N GLY A 31 -5.78 5.44 -11.49
CA GLY A 31 -5.57 6.58 -12.38
C GLY A 31 -4.15 6.77 -12.94
N ARG A 32 -3.12 6.09 -12.40
CA ARG A 32 -1.75 6.19 -12.90
C ARG A 32 -0.83 5.06 -12.42
N VAL A 33 0.21 4.78 -13.19
CA VAL A 33 1.32 3.90 -12.78
C VAL A 33 2.35 4.68 -11.95
N ALA A 34 2.36 4.43 -10.64
CA ALA A 34 3.27 5.09 -9.69
C ALA A 34 3.91 4.11 -8.70
N GLY A 35 5.00 4.54 -8.05
CA GLY A 35 5.61 3.78 -6.95
C GLY A 35 6.08 2.38 -7.35
N PRO A 36 5.82 1.36 -6.52
CA PRO A 36 6.20 -0.02 -6.80
C PRO A 36 5.71 -0.54 -8.16
N LEU A 37 4.55 -0.08 -8.65
CA LEU A 37 4.02 -0.49 -9.94
C LEU A 37 4.99 -0.13 -11.08
N ARG A 38 5.66 1.03 -11.05
CA ARG A 38 6.70 1.38 -12.04
C ARG A 38 7.90 0.42 -11.99
N ILE A 39 8.20 -0.14 -10.83
CA ILE A 39 9.29 -1.09 -10.71
C ILE A 39 8.84 -2.45 -11.25
N TRP A 40 7.66 -2.91 -10.85
CA TRP A 40 7.09 -4.17 -11.29
C TRP A 40 6.76 -4.20 -12.77
N MET A 41 6.53 -3.07 -13.45
CA MET A 41 6.36 -3.04 -14.92
C MET A 41 7.51 -3.68 -15.71
N ARG A 42 8.67 -3.92 -15.11
CA ARG A 42 9.76 -4.72 -15.70
C ARG A 42 9.43 -6.20 -15.84
N ASN A 43 8.47 -6.70 -15.07
CA ASN A 43 7.83 -8.00 -15.19
C ASN A 43 6.31 -7.76 -15.26
N PRO A 44 5.72 -7.63 -16.45
CA PRO A 44 4.35 -7.18 -16.58
C PRO A 44 3.31 -8.16 -16.02
N GLU A 45 3.61 -9.47 -15.98
CA GLU A 45 2.75 -10.46 -15.33
C GLU A 45 2.68 -10.22 -13.81
N LEU A 46 3.83 -9.97 -13.18
CA LEU A 46 3.87 -9.58 -11.77
C LEU A 46 3.12 -8.26 -11.54
N ALA A 47 3.32 -7.28 -12.42
CA ALA A 47 2.63 -5.99 -12.31
C ALA A 47 1.11 -6.14 -12.39
N GLU A 48 0.62 -6.97 -13.32
CA GLU A 48 -0.80 -7.27 -13.49
C GLU A 48 -1.41 -7.88 -12.22
N HIS A 49 -0.81 -8.95 -11.70
CA HIS A 49 -1.32 -9.60 -10.49
C HIS A 49 -1.25 -8.69 -9.27
N ALA A 50 -0.14 -7.97 -9.09
CA ALA A 50 0.04 -7.11 -7.93
C ALA A 50 -0.88 -5.87 -7.98
N GLN A 51 -1.10 -5.29 -9.17
CA GLN A 51 -2.02 -4.17 -9.32
C GLN A 51 -3.45 -4.62 -9.00
N ALA A 52 -3.87 -5.78 -9.52
CA ALA A 52 -5.22 -6.34 -9.32
C ALA A 52 -5.49 -6.63 -7.84
N LEU A 53 -4.54 -7.28 -7.15
CA LEU A 53 -4.66 -7.51 -5.71
C LEU A 53 -4.82 -6.19 -4.95
N GLY A 54 -3.97 -5.20 -5.23
CA GLY A 54 -4.08 -3.93 -4.53
C GLY A 54 -5.29 -3.08 -4.96
N GLN A 55 -5.86 -3.32 -6.15
CA GLN A 55 -7.12 -2.70 -6.55
C GLN A 55 -8.24 -3.25 -5.67
N TYR A 56 -8.35 -4.57 -5.59
CA TYR A 56 -9.34 -5.23 -4.74
C TYR A 56 -9.24 -4.74 -3.29
N ALA A 57 -8.05 -4.77 -2.71
CA ALA A 57 -7.84 -4.34 -1.33
C ALA A 57 -8.26 -2.88 -1.06
N ARG A 58 -8.10 -1.99 -2.06
CA ARG A 58 -8.33 -0.55 -1.90
C ARG A 58 -9.73 -0.10 -2.28
N PHE A 59 -10.30 -0.67 -3.33
CA PHE A 59 -11.48 -0.13 -4.01
C PHE A 59 -12.64 -1.12 -4.09
N ASP A 60 -12.36 -2.42 -4.18
CA ASP A 60 -13.39 -3.44 -4.41
C ASP A 60 -13.70 -4.29 -3.15
N SER A 61 -13.04 -3.99 -2.02
CA SER A 61 -13.29 -4.66 -0.74
C SER A 61 -14.54 -4.10 -0.04
N CYS A 62 -14.96 -4.78 1.02
CA CYS A 62 -16.06 -4.31 1.86
C CYS A 62 -15.70 -3.11 2.75
N LEU A 63 -14.43 -2.68 2.78
CA LEU A 63 -13.98 -1.58 3.64
C LEU A 63 -14.35 -0.23 3.01
N PRO A 64 -15.03 0.67 3.75
CA PRO A 64 -15.20 2.05 3.33
C PRO A 64 -13.84 2.74 3.09
N PRO A 65 -13.75 3.72 2.16
CA PRO A 65 -12.50 4.41 1.83
C PRO A 65 -11.74 4.95 3.04
N ARG A 66 -12.47 5.47 4.04
CA ARG A 66 -11.88 5.97 5.30
C ARG A 66 -11.14 4.88 6.09
N LEU A 67 -11.68 3.66 6.16
CA LEU A 67 -11.02 2.56 6.87
C LEU A 67 -9.86 1.98 6.05
N SER A 68 -10.03 1.91 4.73
CA SER A 68 -8.98 1.49 3.80
C SER A 68 -7.75 2.40 3.92
N GLU A 69 -7.92 3.73 3.83
CA GLU A 69 -6.84 4.69 3.95
C GLU A 69 -6.21 4.70 5.35
N LEU A 70 -6.99 4.52 6.41
CA LEU A 70 -6.47 4.39 7.77
C LEU A 70 -5.56 3.16 7.91
N ALA A 71 -5.99 2.01 7.39
CA ALA A 71 -5.19 0.78 7.39
C ALA A 71 -3.88 0.96 6.59
N ILE A 72 -3.93 1.65 5.46
CA ILE A 72 -2.75 1.95 4.64
C ILE A 72 -1.79 2.88 5.37
N LEU A 73 -2.25 3.99 5.96
CA LEU A 73 -1.37 4.90 6.69
C LEU A 73 -0.70 4.24 7.89
N VAL A 74 -1.44 3.43 8.65
CA VAL A 74 -0.85 2.70 9.77
C VAL A 74 0.18 1.68 9.29
N THR A 75 -0.10 0.95 8.21
CA THR A 75 0.85 0.00 7.61
C THR A 75 2.09 0.73 7.08
N ALA A 76 1.90 1.85 6.38
CA ALA A 76 2.97 2.68 5.87
C ALA A 76 3.88 3.18 7.00
N ARG A 77 3.29 3.63 8.11
CA ARG A 77 4.06 4.03 9.28
C ARG A 77 4.79 2.86 9.93
N TYR A 78 4.12 1.74 10.14
CA TYR A 78 4.70 0.55 10.79
C TYR A 78 5.98 0.10 10.07
N TRP A 79 5.96 0.05 8.74
CA TRP A 79 7.11 -0.30 7.91
C TRP A 79 8.03 0.89 7.57
N SER A 80 7.69 2.10 8.02
CA SER A 80 8.36 3.35 7.61
C SER A 80 8.44 3.52 6.08
N ALA A 81 7.40 3.06 5.37
CA ALA A 81 7.28 3.12 3.92
C ALA A 81 6.90 4.54 3.47
N GLN A 82 7.93 5.35 3.20
CA GLN A 82 7.78 6.78 2.89
C GLN A 82 6.93 7.04 1.63
N PHE A 83 7.09 6.22 0.59
CA PHE A 83 6.29 6.37 -0.64
C PHE A 83 4.80 6.20 -0.34
N GLU A 84 4.43 5.11 0.35
CA GLU A 84 3.03 4.84 0.70
C GLU A 84 2.47 5.97 1.56
N TRP A 85 3.23 6.44 2.56
CA TRP A 85 2.83 7.56 3.41
C TRP A 85 2.51 8.82 2.60
N VAL A 86 3.46 9.30 1.81
CA VAL A 86 3.29 10.53 1.02
C VAL A 86 2.18 10.37 -0.01
N HIS A 87 2.05 9.20 -0.61
CA HIS A 87 1.03 8.94 -1.63
C HIS A 87 -0.38 8.90 -1.03
N HIS A 88 -0.54 8.35 0.18
CA HIS A 88 -1.84 8.09 0.78
C HIS A 88 -2.34 9.20 1.73
N VAL A 89 -1.49 10.07 2.27
CA VAL A 89 -1.95 11.21 3.09
C VAL A 89 -3.00 12.09 2.37
N PRO A 90 -2.84 12.46 1.08
CA PRO A 90 -3.89 13.17 0.35
C PRO A 90 -5.20 12.38 0.21
N SER A 91 -5.11 11.06 0.00
CA SER A 91 -6.28 10.18 -0.11
C SER A 91 -7.00 10.03 1.23
N ALA A 92 -6.25 9.88 2.32
CA ALA A 92 -6.77 9.88 3.69
C ALA A 92 -7.55 11.15 4.02
N ARG A 93 -7.03 12.33 3.64
CA ARG A 93 -7.75 13.61 3.80
C ARG A 93 -9.04 13.66 2.97
N LYS A 94 -9.00 13.19 1.73
CA LYS A 94 -10.20 13.07 0.89
C LYS A 94 -11.24 12.11 1.47
N ALA A 95 -10.79 11.09 2.20
CA ALA A 95 -11.64 10.18 2.96
C ALA A 95 -11.99 10.69 4.37
N GLU A 96 -11.81 12.00 4.62
CA GLU A 96 -12.21 12.70 5.84
C GLU A 96 -11.50 12.18 7.12
N ILE A 97 -10.26 11.70 6.99
CA ILE A 97 -9.40 11.47 8.15
C ILE A 97 -8.79 12.82 8.56
N ALA A 98 -9.06 13.24 9.80
CA ALA A 98 -8.58 14.49 10.35
C ALA A 98 -7.05 14.52 10.49
N ASP A 99 -6.45 15.69 10.31
CA ASP A 99 -4.98 15.86 10.33
C ASP A 99 -4.36 15.50 11.69
N ASP A 100 -5.08 15.67 12.79
CA ASP A 100 -4.64 15.25 14.12
C ASP A 100 -4.44 13.73 14.21
N ILE A 101 -5.33 12.94 13.61
CA ILE A 101 -5.21 11.48 13.49
C ILE A 101 -4.02 11.11 12.60
N ILE A 102 -3.88 11.76 11.43
CA ILE A 102 -2.73 11.52 10.52
C ILE A 102 -1.42 11.82 11.23
N ASN A 103 -1.36 12.94 11.96
CA ASN A 103 -0.20 13.34 12.74
C ASN A 103 0.09 12.34 13.87
N ALA A 104 -0.93 11.90 14.61
CA ALA A 104 -0.78 10.89 15.66
C ALA A 104 -0.18 9.58 15.12
N ILE A 105 -0.64 9.12 13.95
CA ILE A 105 -0.05 7.94 13.30
C ILE A 105 1.41 8.22 12.93
N SER A 106 1.73 9.41 12.41
CA SER A 106 3.09 9.76 12.00
C SER A 106 4.13 9.67 13.13
N TYR A 107 3.73 9.96 14.37
CA TYR A 107 4.59 9.90 15.55
C TYR A 107 4.57 8.52 16.24
N ALA A 108 3.63 7.64 15.89
CA ALA A 108 3.48 6.35 16.54
C ALA A 108 4.72 5.46 16.35
N LYS A 109 5.05 4.72 17.42
CA LYS A 109 6.09 3.68 17.43
C LYS A 109 5.50 2.35 17.00
N GLY A 110 6.30 1.49 16.34
CA GLY A 110 5.82 0.24 15.72
C GLY A 110 4.98 -0.67 16.63
N HIS A 111 5.34 -0.81 17.91
CA HIS A 111 4.59 -1.65 18.87
C HIS A 111 3.21 -1.07 19.25
N ILE A 112 3.03 0.25 19.21
CA ILE A 112 1.73 0.90 19.48
C ILE A 112 0.79 0.69 18.29
N LEU A 113 1.33 0.69 17.07
CA LEU A 113 0.56 0.53 15.83
C LEU A 113 0.01 -0.88 15.63
N VAL A 114 0.72 -1.93 16.07
CA VAL A 114 0.22 -3.31 16.04
C VAL A 114 -1.05 -3.44 16.89
N THR A 115 -1.08 -2.78 18.07
CA THR A 115 -2.24 -2.79 18.95
C THR A 115 -3.42 -2.03 18.33
N LEU A 116 -3.17 -0.91 17.66
CA LEU A 116 -4.19 -0.11 16.96
C LEU A 116 -4.78 -0.83 15.75
N LEU A 117 -3.95 -1.48 14.92
CA LEU A 117 -4.42 -2.32 13.80
C LEU A 117 -5.28 -3.46 14.34
N CYS A 118 -4.78 -4.22 15.32
CA CYS A 118 -5.56 -5.30 15.90
C CYS A 118 -6.90 -4.81 16.47
N ARG A 119 -6.95 -3.66 17.16
CA ARG A 119 -8.21 -3.12 17.68
C ARG A 119 -9.16 -2.64 16.58
N LEU A 120 -8.68 -1.88 15.59
CA LEU A 120 -9.49 -1.39 14.47
C LEU A 120 -10.10 -2.53 13.65
N PHE A 121 -9.38 -3.63 13.45
CA PHE A 121 -9.90 -4.78 12.71
C PHE A 121 -10.84 -5.66 13.56
N LEU A 122 -10.53 -5.88 14.83
CA LEU A 122 -11.34 -6.75 15.72
C LEU A 122 -12.69 -6.14 16.11
N THR A 123 -12.83 -4.79 16.13
CA THR A 123 -14.09 -4.15 16.54
C THR A 123 -15.01 -3.78 15.39
N THR A 124 -14.50 -3.73 14.16
CA THR A 124 -15.21 -3.12 13.02
C THR A 124 -15.49 -4.10 11.88
N VAL A 125 -14.84 -5.28 11.87
CA VAL A 125 -15.09 -6.34 10.89
C VAL A 125 -15.72 -7.54 11.61
N PRO A 126 -17.05 -7.74 11.51
CA PRO A 126 -17.74 -8.78 12.28
C PRO A 126 -17.45 -10.21 11.77
N ASN A 127 -16.79 -10.37 10.62
CA ASN A 127 -16.56 -11.66 9.97
C ASN A 127 -15.10 -12.12 10.07
N TYR A 128 -14.90 -13.30 10.66
CA TYR A 128 -13.60 -13.94 10.97
C TYR A 128 -12.67 -14.19 9.76
N ILE A 129 -13.19 -14.22 8.53
CA ILE A 129 -12.42 -14.55 7.31
C ILE A 129 -11.56 -13.37 6.82
N GLU A 130 -12.07 -12.14 6.93
CA GLU A 130 -11.38 -10.90 6.50
C GLU A 130 -10.21 -10.54 7.42
N ILE A 131 -10.34 -10.83 8.73
CA ILE A 131 -9.30 -10.61 9.76
C ILE A 131 -8.05 -11.44 9.44
N ASN A 132 -8.24 -12.69 9.01
CA ASN A 132 -7.12 -13.60 8.72
C ASN A 132 -6.35 -13.21 7.45
N LEU A 133 -6.97 -12.59 6.45
CA LEU A 133 -6.27 -12.17 5.23
C LEU A 133 -5.30 -11.01 5.53
N PHE A 134 -5.74 -10.02 6.30
CA PHE A 134 -4.89 -8.90 6.74
C PHE A 134 -3.80 -9.33 7.73
N GLN A 135 -4.13 -10.19 8.70
CA GLN A 135 -3.14 -10.77 9.61
C GLN A 135 -2.12 -11.63 8.86
N THR A 136 -2.51 -12.40 7.84
CA THR A 136 -1.58 -13.24 7.09
C THR A 136 -0.65 -12.43 6.20
N ILE A 137 -1.14 -11.35 5.58
CA ILE A 137 -0.31 -10.46 4.74
C ILE A 137 0.64 -9.60 5.60
N ILE A 138 0.22 -9.15 6.79
CA ILE A 138 1.05 -8.30 7.67
C ILE A 138 1.94 -9.11 8.63
N MET A 139 1.49 -10.24 9.18
CA MET A 139 2.23 -10.98 10.22
C MET A 139 3.19 -12.04 9.67
N LYS A 140 3.02 -12.56 8.43
CA LYS A 140 3.98 -13.54 7.89
C LYS A 140 5.36 -12.95 7.53
N CYS A 141 5.49 -11.62 7.47
CA CYS A 141 6.79 -10.96 7.33
C CYS A 141 7.61 -10.91 8.65
N ASN A 142 7.11 -11.45 9.77
CA ASN A 142 7.80 -11.44 11.07
C ASN A 142 8.87 -12.53 11.27
N PHE A 143 9.28 -13.26 10.24
CA PHE A 143 10.35 -14.28 10.34
C PHE A 143 11.72 -13.82 9.82
N MET A 144 12.08 -12.55 10.02
CA MET A 144 13.49 -12.14 9.94
C MET A 144 13.91 -11.36 11.18
N PRO A 145 14.92 -11.82 11.94
CA PRO A 145 15.45 -11.08 13.07
C PRO A 145 16.10 -9.78 12.56
N TRP A 146 15.52 -8.68 13.03
CA TRP A 146 15.89 -7.30 12.74
C TRP A 146 17.24 -6.94 13.37
N ASN A 147 18.33 -7.10 12.61
CA ASN A 147 19.59 -6.40 12.91
C ASN A 147 20.40 -5.99 11.68
N ARG A 148 19.75 -5.64 10.56
CA ARG A 148 20.43 -4.94 9.47
C ARG A 148 19.71 -3.64 9.17
N ARG A 149 20.43 -2.55 9.42
CA ARG A 149 20.16 -1.23 8.88
C ARG A 149 19.76 -1.36 7.41
N CYS A 150 18.57 -0.87 7.08
CA CYS A 150 18.35 -0.37 5.74
C CYS A 150 19.08 0.98 5.69
N TYR A 151 20.33 0.91 5.21
CA TYR A 151 21.39 1.93 5.15
C TYR A 151 22.12 2.21 6.47
#